data_AF-A0A936VJV5-F1
#
_entry.id   AF-A0A936VJV5-F1
#
_cell.length_a   1.000
_cell.length_b   1.000
_cell.length_c   1.000
_cell.angle_alpha   90.00
_cell.angle_beta   90.00
_cell.angle_gamma   90.00
#
_symmetry.space_group_name_H-M   'P 1'
#
loop_
_entity.id
_entity.type
_entity.pdbx_description
1 polymer ?
#
loop_
_entity_poly.entity_id
_entity_poly.type
_entity_poly.pdbx_seq_one_letter_code
_entity_poly.pdbx_strand_id
1 'polypeptide(L)' 'MAEKKSKTDVTSRDKSGRATDHACMNCGQQIMNDRDLVVVMDGRRRNKTYHHRACLQKSIA' A
#
# COMPACT_ATOMS: atom_id res chain seq x y z
N MET A 1 4.42 14.33 -27.04
CA MET A 1 5.01 14.83 -25.77
C MET A 1 4.87 13.71 -24.75
N ALA A 2 5.95 13.05 -24.36
CA ALA A 2 5.89 12.06 -23.29
C ALA A 2 5.93 12.81 -21.97
N GLU A 3 4.76 13.09 -21.41
CA GLU A 3 4.64 13.70 -20.09
C GLU A 3 5.40 12.81 -19.10
N LYS A 4 6.50 13.35 -18.56
CA LYS A 4 7.30 12.70 -17.54
C LYS A 4 6.43 12.59 -16.29
N LYS A 5 5.66 11.50 -16.16
CA LYS A 5 5.05 11.13 -14.88
C LYS A 5 6.18 11.10 -13.87
N SER A 6 6.15 12.03 -12.92
CA SER A 6 7.12 12.09 -11.83
C SER A 6 7.24 10.70 -11.23
N LYS A 7 8.47 10.15 -11.18
CA LYS A 7 8.81 8.81 -10.66
C LYS A 7 8.38 8.59 -9.18
N THR A 8 7.79 9.58 -8.55
CA THR A 8 7.30 9.60 -7.18
C THR A 8 5.86 9.13 -7.05
N ASP A 9 5.06 9.20 -8.11
CA ASP A 9 3.62 8.85 -8.10
C ASP A 9 3.40 7.48 -8.76
N VAL A 10 3.95 6.44 -8.13
CA VAL A 10 3.73 5.05 -8.55
C VAL A 10 2.44 4.59 -7.89
N THR A 11 1.33 4.80 -8.60
CA THR A 11 0.05 4.20 -8.21
C THR A 11 0.19 2.69 -8.19
N SER A 12 -0.15 2.08 -7.06
CA SER A 12 -0.13 0.62 -6.91
C SER A 12 -1.08 0.01 -7.94
N ARG A 13 -0.58 -0.90 -8.78
CA ARG A 13 -1.36 -1.56 -9.82
C ARG A 13 -1.23 -3.08 -9.73
N ASP A 14 -2.32 -3.79 -9.94
CA ASP A 14 -2.32 -5.24 -9.95
C ASP A 14 -1.69 -5.76 -11.26
N LYS A 15 -1.47 -7.08 -11.39
CA LYS A 15 -0.87 -7.68 -12.59
C LYS A 15 -1.71 -7.46 -13.87
N SER A 16 -2.98 -7.12 -13.72
CA SER A 16 -3.91 -6.73 -14.78
C SER A 16 -3.84 -5.23 -15.12
N GLY A 17 -2.97 -4.48 -14.43
CA GLY A 17 -2.76 -3.04 -14.64
C GLY A 17 -3.81 -2.13 -14.01
N ARG A 18 -4.75 -2.65 -13.22
CA ARG A 18 -5.76 -1.83 -12.51
C ARG A 18 -5.17 -1.29 -11.22
N ALA A 19 -5.61 -0.12 -10.80
CA ALA A 19 -5.24 0.40 -9.49
C ALA A 19 -5.62 -0.61 -8.40
N THR A 20 -4.70 -0.95 -7.52
CA THR A 20 -5.00 -1.81 -6.36
C THR A 20 -5.69 -0.97 -5.29
N ASP A 21 -6.88 -1.39 -4.89
CA ASP A 21 -7.66 -0.76 -3.82
C ASP A 21 -7.24 -1.34 -2.45
N HIS A 22 -6.03 -1.02 -2.00
CA HIS A 22 -5.55 -1.44 -0.69
C HIS A 22 -5.87 -0.37 0.34
N ALA A 23 -6.74 -0.68 1.31
CA ALA A 23 -7.03 0.20 2.42
C ALA A 23 -6.12 -0.14 3.62
N CYS A 24 -5.56 0.89 4.25
CA CYS A 24 -4.79 0.75 5.48
C CYS A 24 -5.72 0.29 6.61
N MET A 25 -5.42 -0.85 7.23
CA MET A 25 -6.23 -1.40 8.32
C MET A 25 -6.19 -0.53 9.58
N ASN A 26 -5.16 0.31 9.75
CA ASN A 26 -5.01 1.15 10.93
C ASN A 26 -5.71 2.52 10.81
N CYS A 27 -5.78 3.12 9.62
CA CYS A 27 -6.41 4.44 9.43
C CYS A 27 -7.61 4.44 8.46
N GLY A 28 -7.90 3.32 7.80
CA GLY A 28 -9.01 3.15 6.86
C GLY A 28 -8.84 3.84 5.50
N GLN A 29 -7.78 4.64 5.31
CA GLN A 29 -7.53 5.36 4.07
C GLN A 29 -6.93 4.45 2.99
N GLN A 30 -7.22 4.75 1.72
CA GLN A 30 -6.61 4.07 0.58
C GLN A 30 -5.11 4.35 0.50
N ILE A 31 -4.34 3.29 0.28
CA ILE A 31 -2.90 3.32 0.06
C ILE A 31 -2.69 3.44 -1.45
N MET A 32 -2.57 4.67 -1.93
CA MET A 32 -2.43 4.94 -3.35
C MET A 32 -1.03 4.61 -3.89
N ASN A 33 0.00 4.64 -3.03
CA ASN A 33 1.40 4.48 -3.40
C ASN A 33 2.00 3.19 -2.84
N ASP A 34 2.63 2.41 -3.71
CA ASP A 34 3.24 1.13 -3.34
C ASP A 34 4.42 1.32 -2.37
N ARG A 35 5.11 2.47 -2.44
CA ARG A 35 6.20 2.81 -1.51
C ARG A 35 5.74 2.94 -0.07
N ASP A 36 4.48 3.32 0.14
CA ASP A 36 3.86 3.44 1.46
C ASP A 36 3.11 2.17 1.88
N LEU A 37 2.87 1.25 0.95
CA LEU A 37 2.18 -0.01 1.20
C LEU A 37 3.08 -0.99 1.96
N VAL A 38 2.67 -1.35 3.17
CA VAL A 38 3.27 -2.45 3.92
C VAL A 38 2.25 -3.56 4.08
N VAL A 39 2.66 -4.77 3.70
CA VAL A 39 1.84 -5.98 3.86
C VAL A 39 2.30 -6.71 5.12
N VAL A 40 1.39 -6.87 6.07
CA VAL A 40 1.60 -7.67 7.27
C VAL A 40 0.81 -8.95 7.15
N MET A 41 1.51 -10.06 7.32
CA MET A 41 0.93 -11.41 7.36
C MET A 41 0.70 -11.81 8.82
N ASP A 42 -0.42 -12.47 9.11
CA ASP A 42 -0.61 -13.11 10.41
C ASP A 42 0.38 -14.28 10.62
N GLY A 43 0.54 -14.73 11.87
CA GLY A 43 1.48 -15.82 12.21
C GLY A 43 1.23 -17.15 11.48
N ARG A 44 0.00 -17.41 11.02
CA ARG A 44 -0.37 -18.58 10.20
C ARG A 44 -0.26 -18.31 8.69
N ARG A 45 0.14 -17.10 8.28
CA ARG A 45 0.29 -16.64 6.88
C ARG A 45 -0.97 -16.83 6.01
N ARG A 46 -2.15 -16.81 6.62
CA ARG A 46 -3.44 -16.96 5.92
C ARG A 46 -4.07 -15.61 5.59
N ASN A 47 -3.84 -14.62 6.44
CA ASN A 47 -4.47 -13.31 6.35
C ASN A 47 -3.41 -12.25 6.01
N LYS A 48 -3.71 -11.51 4.94
CA LYS A 48 -2.96 -10.32 4.53
C LYS A 48 -3.68 -9.08 5.05
N THR A 49 -2.94 -8.23 5.75
CA THR A 49 -3.40 -6.90 6.15
C THR A 49 -2.48 -5.86 5.54
N TYR A 50 -3.06 -4.74 5.11
CA TYR A 50 -2.33 -3.68 4.42
C TYR A 50 -2.27 -2.47 5.32
N HIS A 51 -1.12 -1.80 5.35
CA HIS A 51 -0.88 -0.65 6.23
C HIS A 51 -0.05 0.39 5.51
N HIS A 52 -0.26 1.67 5.84
CA HIS A 52 0.74 2.69 5.53
C HIS A 52 2.00 2.41 6.37
N ARG A 53 3.18 2.66 5.80
CA ARG A 53 4.46 2.53 6.53
C ARG A 53 4.48 3.31 7.84
N ALA A 54 3.98 4.54 7.82
CA ALA A 54 3.86 5.38 9.01
C ALA A 54 2.83 4.85 10.02
N CYS A 55 1.72 4.28 9.55
CA CYS A 55 0.70 3.69 10.43
C CYS A 55 1.24 2.45 11.14
N LEU A 56 1.95 1.57 10.43
CA LEU A 56 2.52 0.38 11.02
C LEU A 56 3.57 0.73 12.09
N GLN A 57 4.44 1.71 11.82
CA GLN A 57 5.42 2.18 12.79
C GLN A 57 4.77 2.69 14.09
N LYS A 58 3.64 3.40 14.00
CA LYS A 58 2.87 3.85 15.17
C LYS A 58 2.24 2.70 15.96
N SER A 59 1.89 1.59 15.30
CA SER A 59 1.25 0.44 15.96
C SER A 59 2.23 -0.48 16.71
N ILE A 60 3.53 -0.37 16.42
CA ILE A 60 4.60 -1.19 17.04
C ILE A 60 5.28 -0.45 18.20
N ALA A 61 5.17 0.88 18.25
CA ALA A 61 5.72 1.74 19.30
C ALA A 61 4.75 1.91 20.48
#